data_AF-A0A6P1TKD4-F1
#
_entry.id   AF-A0A6P1TKD4-F1
#
_cell.length_a   1.000
_cell.length_b   1.000
_cell.length_c   1.000
_cell.angle_alpha   90.00
_cell.angle_beta   90.00
_cell.angle_gamma   90.00
#
_symmetry.space_group_name_H-M   'P 1'
#
loop_
_entity.id
_entity.type
_entity.pdbx_description
1 polymer ?
#
loop_
_entity_poly.entity_id
_entity_poly.type
_entity_poly.pdbx_seq_one_letter_code
_entity_poly.pdbx_strand_id
1 'polypeptide(L)'
;MVSDENSAFVKGQNEYEVLGRILHDITENKNEYRNQLELLNQQKQALVLENLIVKGINTKEERKEFEKCFKKPIEYFCVVLLQMKLKDSEDYQIALLCIAEYLKESYPNDFANVHTGIRDELFLFSLSPKDPSNVQNIKEIFERITLALTVDMNITFNVGISAIGTDISNINICYNQAQQVTQAFYREHENSVEIYNININSAKENIVGMEFLTKLYNLILCGERETIGEQFSKLLNYYQKMPFQYETQKQQIFFLSETSYIAHVFS
;
A
#
# COMPACT_ATOMS: atom_id res chain seq x y z
N MET A 1 41.72 -10.03 -70.21
CA MET A 1 42.33 -9.58 -68.95
C MET A 1 42.11 -8.09 -68.86
N VAL A 2 40.99 -7.70 -68.28
CA VAL A 2 40.56 -6.31 -68.14
C VAL A 2 40.07 -6.17 -66.71
N SER A 3 40.93 -5.51 -65.91
CA SER A 3 40.66 -4.66 -64.76
C SER A 3 39.62 -5.11 -63.72
N ASP A 4 40.12 -5.63 -62.59
CA ASP A 4 39.46 -5.48 -61.29
C ASP A 4 39.57 -4.01 -60.86
N GLU A 5 38.48 -3.28 -61.03
CA GLU A 5 38.23 -2.02 -60.35
C GLU A 5 37.81 -2.28 -58.90
N ASN A 6 38.50 -1.60 -57.99
CA ASN A 6 37.92 -0.93 -56.82
C ASN A 6 36.85 -1.70 -56.02
N SER A 7 37.28 -2.47 -55.01
CA SER A 7 36.45 -2.70 -53.81
C SER A 7 36.42 -1.41 -52.97
N ALA A 8 35.64 -0.46 -53.46
CA ALA A 8 35.37 0.82 -52.82
C ALA A 8 34.40 0.64 -51.64
N PHE A 9 34.85 1.11 -50.48
CA PHE A 9 34.06 1.72 -49.41
C PHE A 9 33.03 0.88 -48.64
N VAL A 10 33.50 0.43 -47.47
CA VAL A 10 32.75 0.42 -46.20
C VAL A 10 31.96 1.72 -46.04
N LYS A 11 30.63 1.66 -45.97
CA LYS A 11 29.77 2.78 -45.54
C LYS A 11 28.54 2.24 -44.80
N GLY A 12 28.29 2.85 -43.64
CA GLY A 12 27.40 2.36 -42.59
C GLY A 12 25.99 2.01 -43.06
N GLN A 13 25.46 0.94 -42.46
CA GLN A 13 24.03 0.65 -42.49
C GLN A 13 23.30 1.90 -41.98
N ASN A 14 22.50 2.48 -42.86
CA ASN A 14 21.79 3.72 -42.64
C ASN A 14 20.82 3.52 -41.46
N GLU A 15 21.08 4.14 -40.31
CA GLU A 15 20.28 4.02 -39.09
C GLU A 15 18.79 4.31 -39.36
N TYR A 16 18.50 5.15 -40.35
CA TYR A 16 17.15 5.45 -40.82
C TYR A 16 16.45 4.28 -41.51
N GLU A 17 17.16 3.41 -42.23
CA GLU A 17 16.58 2.20 -42.83
C GLU A 17 16.33 1.10 -41.79
N VAL A 18 17.13 1.09 -40.73
CA VAL A 18 16.91 0.21 -39.56
C VAL A 18 15.69 0.70 -38.78
N LEU A 19 15.63 2.00 -38.47
CA LEU A 19 14.47 2.62 -37.80
C LEU A 19 13.19 2.49 -38.64
N GLY A 20 13.29 2.62 -39.97
CA GLY A 20 12.19 2.42 -40.90
C GLY A 20 11.65 0.98 -40.88
N ARG A 21 12.54 -0.02 -40.85
CA ARG A 21 12.15 -1.44 -40.68
C ARG A 21 11.50 -1.71 -39.32
N ILE A 22 12.09 -1.20 -38.23
CA ILE A 22 11.52 -1.36 -36.89
C ILE A 22 10.13 -0.72 -36.79
N LEU A 23 9.94 0.47 -37.35
CA LEU A 23 8.62 1.13 -37.38
C LEU A 23 7.61 0.37 -38.25
N HIS A 24 8.05 -0.22 -39.36
CA HIS A 24 7.20 -1.04 -40.21
C HIS A 24 6.77 -2.33 -39.50
N ASP A 25 7.72 -3.03 -38.84
CA ASP A 25 7.47 -4.22 -38.03
C ASP A 25 6.54 -3.91 -36.85
N ILE A 26 6.69 -2.74 -36.20
CA ILE A 26 5.78 -2.27 -35.14
C ILE A 26 4.36 -2.04 -35.67
N THR A 27 4.24 -1.62 -36.92
CA THR A 27 2.95 -1.33 -37.55
C THR A 27 2.26 -2.62 -38.03
N GLU A 28 3.01 -3.60 -38.52
CA GLU A 28 2.49 -4.92 -38.91
C GLU A 28 2.13 -5.78 -37.69
N ASN A 29 2.99 -5.82 -36.67
CA ASN A 29 2.78 -6.59 -35.43
C ASN A 29 2.15 -5.75 -34.30
N LYS A 30 1.33 -4.76 -34.65
CA LYS A 30 0.73 -3.78 -33.73
C LYS A 30 0.07 -4.38 -32.49
N ASN A 31 -0.54 -5.56 -32.61
CA ASN A 31 -1.18 -6.24 -31.47
C ASN A 31 -0.16 -6.88 -30.52
N GLU A 32 0.92 -7.44 -31.05
CA GLU A 32 1.99 -8.02 -30.22
C GLU A 32 2.75 -6.92 -29.46
N TYR A 33 3.09 -5.82 -30.14
CA TYR A 33 3.69 -4.66 -29.49
C TYR A 33 2.75 -3.95 -28.50
N ARG A 34 1.43 -3.96 -28.75
CA ARG A 34 0.45 -3.49 -27.76
C ARG A 34 0.46 -4.36 -26.51
N ASN A 35 0.44 -5.68 -26.66
CA ASN A 35 0.51 -6.61 -25.53
C ASN A 35 1.82 -6.44 -24.75
N GLN A 36 2.95 -6.25 -25.46
CA GLN A 36 4.25 -5.97 -24.83
C GLN A 36 4.25 -4.62 -24.10
N LEU A 37 3.64 -3.57 -24.67
CA LEU A 37 3.49 -2.26 -24.02
C LEU A 37 2.59 -2.35 -22.80
N GLU A 38 1.51 -3.13 -22.84
CA GLU A 38 0.64 -3.37 -21.67
C GLU A 38 1.39 -4.11 -20.57
N LEU A 39 2.14 -5.16 -20.90
CA LEU A 39 2.98 -5.88 -19.94
C LEU A 39 4.04 -4.96 -19.31
N LEU A 40 4.73 -4.16 -20.12
CA LEU A 40 5.71 -3.18 -19.65
C LEU A 40 5.07 -2.13 -18.74
N ASN A 41 3.86 -1.67 -19.07
CA ASN A 41 3.14 -0.73 -18.22
C ASN A 41 2.72 -1.35 -16.89
N GLN A 42 2.27 -2.61 -16.88
CA GLN A 42 1.95 -3.34 -15.64
C GLN A 42 3.19 -3.52 -14.75
N GLN A 43 4.31 -3.93 -15.33
CA GLN A 43 5.58 -4.05 -14.62
C GLN A 43 6.04 -2.71 -14.05
N LYS A 44 5.94 -1.64 -14.84
CA LYS A 44 6.25 -0.28 -14.38
C LYS A 44 5.36 0.13 -13.22
N GLN A 45 4.06 -0.14 -13.28
CA GLN A 45 3.12 0.17 -12.19
C GLN A 45 3.47 -0.59 -10.91
N ALA A 46 3.79 -1.87 -11.01
CA ALA A 46 4.21 -2.67 -9.86
C ALA A 46 5.48 -2.11 -9.21
N LEU A 47 6.49 -1.74 -10.00
CA LEU A 47 7.75 -1.17 -9.51
C LEU A 47 7.56 0.20 -8.86
N VAL A 48 6.71 1.05 -9.45
CA VAL A 48 6.34 2.34 -8.85
C VAL A 48 5.64 2.11 -7.51
N LEU A 49 4.67 1.20 -7.45
CA LEU A 49 3.92 0.91 -6.24
C LEU A 49 4.83 0.34 -5.13
N GLU A 50 5.71 -0.60 -5.45
CA GLU A 50 6.74 -1.10 -4.53
C GLU A 50 7.59 0.04 -3.97
N ASN A 51 8.17 0.86 -4.85
CA ASN A 51 9.03 1.96 -4.46
C ASN A 51 8.29 2.99 -3.57
N LEU A 52 7.03 3.28 -3.86
CA LEU A 52 6.20 4.19 -3.06
C LEU A 52 5.83 3.60 -1.69
N ILE A 53 5.60 2.29 -1.60
CA ILE A 53 5.35 1.62 -0.31
C ILE A 53 6.62 1.62 0.54
N VAL A 54 7.77 1.27 -0.04
CA VAL A 54 9.04 1.12 0.68
C VAL A 54 9.66 2.47 1.06
N LYS A 55 9.72 3.44 0.15
CA LYS A 55 10.31 4.77 0.42
C LYS A 55 9.32 5.74 1.07
N GLY A 56 8.02 5.50 0.90
CA GLY A 56 6.98 6.42 1.33
C GLY A 56 6.73 7.53 0.32
N ILE A 57 5.61 8.21 0.52
CA ILE A 57 5.12 9.27 -0.36
C ILE A 57 5.44 10.60 0.29
N ASN A 58 6.40 11.33 -0.29
CA ASN A 58 6.90 12.58 0.28
C ASN A 58 6.54 13.79 -0.59
N THR A 59 6.11 13.57 -1.84
CA THR A 59 5.80 14.63 -2.80
C THR A 59 4.36 14.52 -3.33
N LYS A 60 3.83 15.66 -3.81
CA LYS A 60 2.50 15.72 -4.45
C LYS A 60 2.43 14.95 -5.76
N GLU A 61 3.56 14.76 -6.45
CA GLU A 61 3.64 14.00 -7.70
C GLU A 61 3.56 12.50 -7.44
N GLU A 62 4.31 12.00 -6.45
CA GLU A 62 4.23 10.61 -5.98
C GLU A 62 2.82 10.24 -5.51
N ARG A 63 2.14 11.17 -4.81
CA ARG A 63 0.74 10.99 -4.40
C ARG A 63 -0.19 10.78 -5.60
N LYS A 64 -0.03 11.57 -6.67
CA LYS A 64 -0.84 11.42 -7.88
C LYS A 64 -0.56 10.12 -8.61
N GLU A 65 0.70 9.70 -8.68
CA GLU A 65 1.06 8.41 -9.30
C GLU A 65 0.51 7.23 -8.48
N PHE A 66 0.52 7.32 -7.16
CA PHE A 66 -0.10 6.33 -6.28
C PHE A 66 -1.62 6.25 -6.47
N GLU A 67 -2.29 7.40 -6.49
CA GLU A 67 -3.75 7.47 -6.69
C GLU A 67 -4.18 6.90 -8.05
N LYS A 68 -3.35 7.00 -9.09
CA LYS A 68 -3.62 6.36 -10.40
C LYS A 68 -3.60 4.83 -10.35
N CYS A 69 -2.89 4.23 -9.40
CA CYS A 69 -2.81 2.79 -9.26
C CYS A 69 -4.11 2.20 -8.68
N PHE A 70 -4.98 3.03 -8.11
CA PHE A 70 -6.24 2.61 -7.49
C PHE A 70 -7.44 3.24 -8.17
N LYS A 71 -8.56 2.50 -8.26
CA LYS A 71 -9.81 3.02 -8.84
C LYS A 71 -10.49 4.05 -7.94
N LYS A 72 -10.18 4.03 -6.64
CA LYS A 72 -10.75 4.91 -5.60
C LYS A 72 -9.65 5.42 -4.68
N PRO A 73 -9.78 6.65 -4.14
CA PRO A 73 -8.86 7.14 -3.14
C PRO A 73 -8.93 6.26 -1.89
N ILE A 74 -7.76 5.81 -1.44
CA ILE A 74 -7.63 4.97 -0.25
C ILE A 74 -7.59 5.89 0.98
N GLU A 75 -8.64 5.86 1.80
CA GLU A 75 -8.68 6.58 3.08
C GLU A 75 -8.05 5.79 4.22
N TYR A 76 -8.32 4.48 4.25
CA TYR A 76 -7.83 3.54 5.24
C TYR A 76 -7.21 2.34 4.54
N PHE A 77 -6.07 1.88 5.04
CA PHE A 77 -5.39 0.73 4.47
C PHE A 77 -4.61 -0.06 5.51
N CYS A 78 -4.24 -1.28 5.16
CA CYS A 78 -3.20 -2.02 5.86
C CYS A 78 -2.22 -2.62 4.85
N VAL A 79 -0.98 -2.78 5.30
CA VAL A 79 0.09 -3.45 4.55
C VAL A 79 0.32 -4.81 5.19
N VAL A 80 0.36 -5.85 4.37
CA VAL A 80 0.71 -7.20 4.77
C VAL A 80 2.00 -7.58 4.05
N LEU A 81 2.99 -8.05 4.82
CA LEU A 81 4.21 -8.63 4.32
C LEU A 81 4.12 -10.15 4.46
N LEU A 82 4.23 -10.86 3.35
CA LEU A 82 4.20 -12.31 3.26
C LEU A 82 5.58 -12.81 2.83
N GLN A 83 6.18 -13.67 3.64
CA GLN A 83 7.42 -14.36 3.34
C GLN A 83 7.17 -15.86 3.20
N MET A 84 7.61 -16.43 2.08
CA MET A 84 7.45 -17.85 1.78
C MET A 84 8.79 -18.56 1.77
N LYS A 85 8.92 -19.64 2.57
CA LYS A 85 10.12 -20.48 2.57
C LYS A 85 9.95 -21.67 1.63
N LEU A 86 10.42 -21.49 0.39
CA LEU A 86 10.35 -22.48 -0.69
C LEU A 86 11.73 -22.78 -1.28
N LYS A 87 11.96 -23.97 -1.81
CA LYS A 87 13.20 -24.26 -2.55
C LYS A 87 13.06 -24.01 -4.05
N ASP A 88 11.84 -24.23 -4.58
CA ASP A 88 11.53 -24.08 -5.99
C ASP A 88 10.86 -22.73 -6.29
N SER A 89 11.17 -22.16 -7.45
CA SER A 89 10.56 -20.94 -7.97
C SER A 89 9.21 -21.19 -8.63
N GLU A 90 8.94 -22.38 -9.18
CA GLU A 90 7.62 -22.69 -9.77
C GLU A 90 6.55 -22.82 -8.69
N ASP A 91 6.85 -23.55 -7.61
CA ASP A 91 5.97 -23.68 -6.45
C ASP A 91 5.65 -22.32 -5.81
N TYR A 92 6.60 -21.38 -5.84
CA TYR A 92 6.38 -20.01 -5.37
C TYR A 92 5.30 -19.29 -6.19
N GLN A 93 5.37 -19.37 -7.52
CA GLN A 93 4.37 -18.73 -8.38
C GLN A 93 3.00 -19.37 -8.23
N ILE A 94 2.94 -20.69 -8.10
CA ILE A 94 1.69 -21.43 -7.90
C ILE A 94 1.07 -21.05 -6.56
N ALA A 95 1.85 -21.03 -5.48
CA ALA A 95 1.37 -20.62 -4.16
C ALA A 95 0.86 -19.17 -4.17
N LEU A 96 1.61 -18.25 -4.78
CA LEU A 96 1.21 -16.84 -4.89
C LEU A 96 -0.09 -16.68 -5.68
N LEU A 97 -0.26 -17.42 -6.79
CA LEU A 97 -1.48 -17.40 -7.58
C LEU A 97 -2.67 -17.91 -6.76
N CYS A 98 -2.51 -19.00 -6.01
CA CYS A 98 -3.55 -19.50 -5.11
C CYS A 98 -3.93 -18.47 -4.06
N ILE A 99 -2.95 -17.75 -3.50
CA ILE A 99 -3.18 -16.66 -2.54
C ILE A 99 -3.98 -15.53 -3.17
N ALA A 100 -3.58 -15.06 -4.36
CA ALA A 100 -4.26 -13.98 -5.05
C ALA A 100 -5.72 -14.34 -5.39
N GLU A 101 -5.98 -15.55 -5.90
CA GLU A 101 -7.33 -15.98 -6.25
C GLU A 101 -8.23 -16.16 -5.01
N TYR A 102 -7.73 -16.77 -3.94
CA TYR A 102 -8.48 -16.90 -2.70
C TYR A 102 -8.81 -15.53 -2.07
N LEU A 103 -7.86 -14.58 -2.13
CA LEU A 103 -8.10 -13.22 -1.64
C LEU A 103 -9.18 -12.49 -2.46
N LYS A 104 -9.23 -12.68 -3.78
CA LYS A 104 -10.29 -12.10 -4.63
C LYS A 104 -11.68 -12.63 -4.26
N GLU A 105 -11.78 -13.90 -3.88
CA GLU A 105 -13.05 -14.50 -3.46
C GLU A 105 -13.44 -14.16 -2.01
N SER A 106 -12.44 -14.07 -1.13
CA SER A 106 -12.67 -13.99 0.32
C SER A 106 -12.67 -12.56 0.87
N TYR A 107 -12.06 -11.60 0.17
CA TYR A 107 -11.93 -10.22 0.63
C TYR A 107 -12.87 -9.28 -0.15
N PRO A 108 -13.76 -8.54 0.55
CA PRO A 108 -14.82 -7.77 -0.12
C PRO A 108 -14.35 -6.45 -0.76
N ASN A 109 -13.17 -5.94 -0.39
CA ASN A 109 -12.65 -4.67 -0.89
C ASN A 109 -11.50 -4.87 -1.90
N ASP A 110 -11.06 -3.78 -2.53
CA ASP A 110 -9.92 -3.82 -3.45
C ASP A 110 -8.61 -4.05 -2.68
N PHE A 111 -7.71 -4.84 -3.25
CA PHE A 111 -6.34 -5.00 -2.80
C PHE A 111 -5.37 -4.95 -3.99
N ALA A 112 -4.12 -4.58 -3.71
CA ALA A 112 -3.02 -4.67 -4.68
C ALA A 112 -1.89 -5.48 -4.06
N ASN A 113 -1.13 -6.18 -4.90
CA ASN A 113 0.07 -6.91 -4.47
C ASN A 113 1.28 -6.48 -5.30
N VAL A 114 2.43 -6.41 -4.66
CA VAL A 114 3.73 -6.15 -5.29
C VAL A 114 4.78 -7.07 -4.73
N HIS A 115 5.62 -7.58 -5.63
CA HIS A 115 6.79 -8.34 -5.24
C HIS A 115 7.85 -7.38 -4.70
N THR A 116 8.54 -7.75 -3.62
CA THR A 116 9.64 -6.97 -3.06
C THR A 116 10.83 -7.87 -2.72
N GLY A 117 12.03 -7.43 -3.09
CA GLY A 117 13.23 -8.23 -2.85
C GLY A 117 13.23 -9.55 -3.63
N ILE A 118 13.52 -10.66 -2.94
CA ILE A 118 13.72 -11.98 -3.59
C ILE A 118 12.56 -12.94 -3.30
N ARG A 119 11.87 -12.82 -2.16
CA ARG A 119 10.84 -13.78 -1.68
C ARG A 119 9.74 -13.16 -0.82
N ASP A 120 9.66 -11.84 -0.84
CA ASP A 120 8.74 -11.11 0.01
C ASP A 120 7.63 -10.54 -0.89
N GLU A 121 6.39 -10.85 -0.56
CA GLU A 121 5.22 -10.27 -1.22
C GLU A 121 4.60 -9.24 -0.30
N LEU A 122 4.36 -8.05 -0.83
CA LEU A 122 3.58 -7.03 -0.16
C LEU A 122 2.17 -7.02 -0.72
N PHE A 123 1.20 -7.03 0.19
CA PHE A 123 -0.19 -6.78 -0.12
C PHE A 123 -0.63 -5.49 0.55
N LEU A 124 -1.27 -4.63 -0.23
CA LEU A 124 -1.91 -3.41 0.23
C LEU A 124 -3.41 -3.60 0.14
N PHE A 125 -4.07 -3.65 1.29
CA PHE A 125 -5.51 -3.80 1.40
C PHE A 125 -6.17 -2.46 1.62
N SER A 126 -7.15 -2.11 0.79
CA SER A 126 -8.03 -0.96 1.05
C SER A 126 -9.12 -1.34 2.05
N LEU A 127 -9.37 -0.47 3.02
CA LEU A 127 -10.37 -0.66 4.07
C LEU A 127 -11.49 0.38 3.90
N SER A 128 -12.73 -0.06 4.06
CA SER A 128 -13.92 0.78 4.03
C SER A 128 -14.13 1.46 5.39
N PRO A 129 -14.73 2.66 5.43
CA PRO A 129 -15.10 3.30 6.70
C PRO A 129 -16.06 2.47 7.56
N LYS A 130 -16.78 1.52 6.96
CA LYS A 130 -17.71 0.60 7.63
C LYS A 130 -17.04 -0.65 8.20
N ASP A 131 -15.79 -0.91 7.83
CA ASP A 131 -15.08 -2.09 8.30
C ASP A 131 -14.69 -1.96 9.77
N PRO A 132 -14.50 -3.08 10.49
CA PRO A 132 -14.02 -3.06 11.87
C PRO A 132 -12.73 -2.26 12.01
N SER A 133 -12.54 -1.62 13.17
CA SER A 133 -11.33 -0.86 13.49
C SER A 133 -10.08 -1.72 13.73
N ASN A 134 -10.11 -2.98 13.31
CA ASN A 134 -9.00 -3.92 13.42
C ASN A 134 -8.80 -4.67 12.09
N VAL A 135 -7.63 -5.27 11.96
CA VAL A 135 -7.24 -6.08 10.80
C VAL A 135 -7.41 -7.58 11.09
N GLN A 136 -8.27 -7.95 12.05
CA GLN A 136 -8.44 -9.33 12.49
C GLN A 136 -9.01 -10.21 11.37
N ASN A 137 -9.95 -9.69 10.58
CA ASN A 137 -10.50 -10.40 9.43
C ASN A 137 -9.40 -10.77 8.42
N ILE A 138 -8.44 -9.87 8.20
CA ILE A 138 -7.30 -10.10 7.29
C ILE A 138 -6.39 -11.17 7.89
N LYS A 139 -6.10 -11.11 9.20
CA LYS A 139 -5.36 -12.18 9.90
C LYS A 139 -6.02 -13.55 9.72
N GLU A 140 -7.32 -13.66 9.97
CA GLU A 140 -8.03 -14.94 9.83
C GLU A 140 -8.02 -15.47 8.39
N ILE A 141 -8.09 -14.60 7.39
CA ILE A 141 -7.95 -14.96 5.98
C ILE A 141 -6.57 -15.56 5.71
N PHE A 142 -5.50 -14.89 6.17
CA PHE A 142 -4.14 -15.38 6.01
C PHE A 142 -3.86 -16.66 6.82
N GLU A 143 -4.39 -16.79 8.03
CA GLU A 143 -4.28 -18.04 8.82
C GLU A 143 -4.90 -19.23 8.08
N ARG A 144 -6.10 -19.07 7.52
CA ARG A 144 -6.77 -20.16 6.78
C ARG A 144 -5.99 -20.58 5.54
N ILE A 145 -5.56 -19.62 4.73
CA ILE A 145 -4.90 -19.94 3.47
C ILE A 145 -3.48 -20.49 3.65
N THR A 146 -2.73 -19.94 4.62
CA THR A 146 -1.38 -20.44 4.92
C THR A 146 -1.45 -21.87 5.45
N LEU A 147 -2.43 -22.19 6.31
CA LEU A 147 -2.66 -23.56 6.77
C LEU A 147 -2.97 -24.52 5.62
N ALA A 148 -3.87 -24.14 4.70
CA ALA A 148 -4.22 -24.98 3.55
C ALA A 148 -2.99 -25.26 2.67
N LEU A 149 -2.25 -24.22 2.29
CA LEU A 149 -1.07 -24.34 1.43
C LEU A 149 0.09 -25.07 2.12
N THR A 150 0.23 -24.96 3.44
CA THR A 150 1.23 -25.73 4.18
C THR A 150 0.93 -27.23 4.14
N VAL A 151 -0.34 -27.62 4.25
CA VAL A 151 -0.74 -29.04 4.17
C VAL A 151 -0.50 -29.60 2.78
N ASP A 152 -0.87 -28.85 1.74
CA ASP A 152 -0.85 -29.35 0.35
C ASP A 152 0.54 -29.27 -0.29
N MET A 153 1.31 -28.22 0.01
CA MET A 153 2.59 -27.92 -0.66
C MET A 153 3.80 -27.94 0.29
N ASN A 154 3.61 -28.22 1.58
CA ASN A 154 4.68 -28.25 2.60
C ASN A 154 5.50 -26.94 2.67
N ILE A 155 4.79 -25.80 2.57
CA ILE A 155 5.38 -24.45 2.60
C ILE A 155 5.26 -23.86 4.00
N THR A 156 6.29 -23.17 4.47
CA THR A 156 6.22 -22.37 5.69
C THR A 156 6.03 -20.89 5.35
N PHE A 157 5.04 -20.27 5.99
CA PHE A 157 4.67 -18.86 5.77
C PHE A 157 4.96 -18.02 7.01
N ASN A 158 5.56 -16.85 6.80
CA ASN A 158 5.64 -15.81 7.83
C ASN A 158 4.93 -14.55 7.33
N VAL A 159 3.90 -14.12 8.06
CA VAL A 159 3.03 -13.03 7.67
C VAL A 159 2.99 -11.98 8.77
N GLY A 160 3.41 -10.77 8.44
CA GLY A 160 3.26 -9.60 9.31
C GLY A 160 2.24 -8.63 8.74
N ILE A 161 1.29 -8.24 9.56
CA ILE A 161 0.19 -7.34 9.20
C ILE A 161 0.41 -6.03 9.96
N SER A 162 0.40 -4.90 9.25
CA SER A 162 0.52 -3.58 9.86
C SER A 162 -0.72 -3.19 10.65
N ALA A 163 -0.61 -2.11 11.43
CA ALA A 163 -1.79 -1.40 11.89
C ALA A 163 -2.53 -0.74 10.71
N ILE A 164 -3.74 -0.24 10.98
CA ILE A 164 -4.49 0.55 10.00
C ILE A 164 -3.79 1.91 9.82
N GLY A 165 -3.33 2.17 8.61
CA GLY A 165 -2.83 3.46 8.18
C GLY A 165 -3.97 4.41 7.81
N THR A 166 -3.82 5.67 8.20
CA THR A 166 -4.65 6.79 7.75
C THR A 166 -3.78 7.75 6.96
N ASP A 167 -4.25 8.21 5.80
CA ASP A 167 -3.47 8.97 4.80
C ASP A 167 -2.31 8.20 4.18
N ILE A 168 -2.20 8.27 2.87
CA ILE A 168 -1.23 7.48 2.08
C ILE A 168 0.22 7.84 2.41
N SER A 169 0.46 9.05 2.94
CA SER A 169 1.79 9.50 3.39
C SER A 169 2.38 8.55 4.44
N ASN A 170 1.52 7.87 5.21
CA ASN A 170 1.90 6.91 6.26
C ASN A 170 2.16 5.49 5.75
N ILE A 171 2.17 5.27 4.43
CA ILE A 171 2.32 3.93 3.86
C ILE A 171 3.64 3.26 4.22
N ASN A 172 4.74 4.01 4.25
CA ASN A 172 6.05 3.52 4.68
C ASN A 172 6.05 3.13 6.16
N ILE A 173 5.33 3.87 7.01
CA ILE A 173 5.17 3.50 8.42
C ILE A 173 4.48 2.14 8.53
N CYS A 174 3.40 1.93 7.78
CA CYS A 174 2.68 0.66 7.77
C CYS A 174 3.54 -0.49 7.22
N TYR A 175 4.31 -0.24 6.16
CA TYR A 175 5.30 -1.18 5.65
C TYR A 175 6.33 -1.59 6.72
N ASN A 176 6.94 -0.61 7.40
CA ASN A 176 7.91 -0.89 8.46
C ASN A 176 7.28 -1.66 9.63
N GLN A 177 6.01 -1.38 9.97
CA GLN A 177 5.28 -2.13 10.99
C GLN A 177 5.11 -3.60 10.60
N ALA A 178 4.66 -3.87 9.36
CA ALA A 178 4.53 -5.23 8.84
C ALA A 178 5.88 -5.96 8.84
N GLN A 179 6.95 -5.27 8.43
CA GLN A 179 8.31 -5.81 8.45
C GLN A 179 8.78 -6.14 9.89
N GLN A 180 8.57 -5.24 10.84
CA GLN A 180 8.92 -5.46 12.25
C GLN A 180 8.21 -6.68 12.84
N VAL A 181 6.93 -6.84 12.56
CA VAL A 181 6.14 -8.00 13.03
C VAL A 181 6.68 -9.28 12.41
N THR A 182 6.88 -9.28 11.10
CA THR A 182 7.39 -10.45 10.38
C THR A 182 8.75 -10.89 10.94
N GLN A 183 9.64 -9.94 11.23
CA GLN A 183 10.95 -10.22 11.81
C GLN A 183 10.87 -10.67 13.28
N ALA A 184 10.02 -10.05 14.09
CA ALA A 184 9.91 -10.35 15.52
C ALA A 184 9.28 -11.73 15.79
N PHE A 185 8.33 -12.14 14.95
CA PHE A 185 7.59 -13.40 15.09
C PHE A 185 7.98 -14.43 14.04
N TYR A 186 9.12 -14.24 13.38
CA TYR A 186 9.63 -15.16 12.37
C TYR A 186 9.79 -16.57 12.96
N ARG A 187 9.19 -17.56 12.30
CA ARG A 187 9.35 -18.98 12.62
C ARG A 187 9.92 -19.73 11.44
N GLU A 188 10.89 -20.58 11.71
CA GLU A 188 11.63 -21.28 10.66
C GLU A 188 10.90 -22.51 10.12
N HIS A 189 10.06 -23.13 10.95
CA HIS A 189 9.41 -24.43 10.69
C HIS A 189 7.90 -24.42 10.88
N GLU A 190 7.33 -23.28 11.23
CA GLU A 190 5.89 -23.14 11.52
C GLU A 190 5.36 -21.87 10.88
N ASN A 191 4.08 -21.88 10.53
CA ASN A 191 3.44 -20.67 10.05
C ASN A 191 3.33 -19.64 11.16
N SER A 192 3.55 -18.37 10.82
CA SER A 192 3.25 -17.23 11.68
C SER A 192 2.38 -16.24 10.94
N VAL A 193 1.31 -15.78 11.58
CA VAL A 193 0.47 -14.69 11.09
C VAL A 193 0.19 -13.75 12.25
N GLU A 194 0.85 -12.60 12.27
CA GLU A 194 0.79 -11.68 13.39
C GLU A 194 0.46 -10.26 12.96
N ILE A 195 -0.17 -9.52 13.89
CA ILE A 195 -0.61 -8.12 13.68
C ILE A 195 0.27 -7.21 14.52
N TYR A 196 0.63 -6.06 13.96
CA TYR A 196 1.31 -5.00 14.69
C TYR A 196 0.44 -4.47 15.82
N ASN A 197 0.88 -4.65 17.05
CA ASN A 197 0.18 -4.14 18.22
C ASN A 197 0.57 -2.68 18.49
N ILE A 198 -0.30 -1.75 18.10
CA ILE A 198 -0.15 -0.31 18.36
C ILE A 198 0.03 -0.03 19.87
N ASN A 199 -0.62 -0.82 20.74
CA ASN A 199 -0.67 -0.59 22.19
C ASN A 199 0.68 -0.76 22.90
N ILE A 200 1.66 -1.44 22.30
CA ILE A 200 2.98 -1.68 22.90
C ILE A 200 4.01 -0.62 22.43
N ASN A 201 3.77 0.03 21.28
CA ASN A 201 4.77 0.85 20.58
C ASN A 201 4.33 2.30 20.28
N SER A 202 3.18 2.75 20.79
CA SER A 202 2.65 4.09 20.49
C SER A 202 3.34 5.20 21.28
N ALA A 203 4.48 5.65 20.78
CA ALA A 203 4.94 7.03 20.94
C ALA A 203 4.86 7.74 19.58
N LYS A 204 3.69 7.76 18.92
CA LYS A 204 3.50 8.58 17.70
C LYS A 204 2.12 9.24 17.60
N GLU A 205 2.23 10.54 17.34
CA GLU A 205 1.30 11.59 16.88
C GLU A 205 -0.09 11.71 17.50
N ASN A 206 -0.25 12.84 18.21
CA ASN A 206 -1.51 13.37 18.69
C ASN A 206 -2.20 14.13 17.56
N ILE A 207 -3.41 13.71 17.18
CA ILE A 207 -4.22 14.42 16.17
C ILE A 207 -4.69 15.78 16.70
N VAL A 208 -4.74 15.94 18.02
CA VAL A 208 -4.93 17.22 18.70
C VAL A 208 -3.58 17.93 18.82
N GLY A 209 -3.05 18.35 17.67
CA GLY A 209 -1.88 19.24 17.61
C GLY A 209 -2.27 20.73 17.73
N MET A 210 -1.28 21.60 17.92
CA MET A 210 -1.49 23.07 17.91
C MET A 210 -2.15 23.57 16.63
N GLU A 211 -1.92 22.92 15.50
CA GLU A 211 -2.51 23.27 14.21
C GLU A 211 -4.03 23.00 14.19
N PHE A 212 -4.46 21.86 14.76
CA PHE A 212 -5.88 21.56 14.96
C PHE A 212 -6.54 22.56 15.91
N LEU A 213 -5.89 22.88 17.03
CA LEU A 213 -6.38 23.86 18.01
C LEU A 213 -6.54 25.26 17.40
N THR A 214 -5.55 25.70 16.62
CA THR A 214 -5.58 27.01 15.95
C THR A 214 -6.70 27.06 14.91
N LYS A 215 -6.89 25.98 14.15
CA LYS A 215 -7.97 25.87 13.17
C LYS A 215 -9.34 25.86 13.85
N LEU A 216 -9.50 25.10 14.93
CA LEU A 216 -10.73 25.06 15.70
C LEU A 216 -11.06 26.43 16.32
N TYR A 217 -10.07 27.11 16.89
CA TYR A 217 -10.23 28.46 17.44
C TYR A 217 -10.69 29.46 16.37
N ASN A 218 -10.08 29.44 15.19
CA ASN A 218 -10.49 30.30 14.08
C ASN A 218 -11.92 29.98 13.59
N LEU A 219 -12.28 28.69 13.50
CA LEU A 219 -13.64 28.28 13.13
C LEU A 219 -14.68 28.72 14.16
N ILE A 220 -14.35 28.66 15.45
CA ILE A 220 -15.20 29.16 16.54
C ILE A 220 -15.37 30.68 16.42
N LEU A 221 -14.30 31.45 16.20
CA LEU A 221 -14.38 32.90 15.99
C LEU A 221 -15.22 33.28 14.77
N CYS A 222 -15.16 32.49 13.69
CA CYS A 222 -15.93 32.71 12.48
C CYS A 222 -17.39 32.23 12.56
N GLY A 223 -17.77 31.50 13.61
CA GLY A 223 -19.15 31.00 13.80
C GLY A 223 -19.56 29.89 12.82
N GLU A 224 -18.62 29.21 12.16
CA GLU A 224 -18.91 28.14 11.18
C GLU A 224 -19.26 26.81 11.86
N ARG A 225 -20.51 26.71 12.35
CA ARG A 225 -21.00 25.55 13.13
C ARG A 225 -20.97 24.23 12.38
N GLU A 226 -21.22 24.25 11.06
CA GLU A 226 -21.27 23.04 10.24
C GLU A 226 -19.87 22.42 10.08
N THR A 227 -18.89 23.25 9.74
CA THR A 227 -17.46 22.88 9.61
C THR A 227 -16.87 22.40 10.94
N ILE A 228 -17.29 23.00 12.07
CA ILE A 228 -16.91 22.53 13.41
C ILE A 228 -17.45 21.12 13.67
N GLY A 229 -18.72 20.87 13.33
CA GLY A 229 -19.36 19.55 13.47
C GLY A 229 -18.65 18.46 12.67
N GLU A 230 -18.19 18.77 11.45
CA GLU A 230 -17.41 17.85 10.64
C GLU A 230 -16.03 17.53 11.25
N GLN A 231 -15.34 18.52 11.81
CA GLN A 231 -14.06 18.32 12.48
C GLN A 231 -14.20 17.44 13.72
N PHE A 232 -15.23 17.67 14.54
CA PHE A 232 -15.53 16.80 15.68
C PHE A 232 -15.94 15.41 15.25
N SER A 233 -16.70 15.26 14.16
CA SER A 233 -17.06 13.94 13.62
C SER A 233 -15.83 13.16 13.16
N LYS A 234 -14.86 13.83 12.52
CA LYS A 234 -13.57 13.23 12.14
C LYS A 234 -12.75 12.82 13.36
N LEU A 235 -12.73 13.66 14.40
CA LEU A 235 -12.04 13.40 15.66
C LEU A 235 -12.67 12.22 16.41
N LEU A 236 -14.00 12.15 16.43
CA LEU A 236 -14.76 11.08 17.06
C LEU A 236 -14.57 9.75 16.31
N ASN A 237 -14.62 9.77 14.97
CA ASN A 237 -14.29 8.62 14.14
C ASN A 237 -12.84 8.15 14.35
N TYR A 238 -11.90 9.07 14.53
CA TYR A 238 -10.50 8.74 14.80
C TYR A 238 -10.31 8.04 16.15
N TYR A 239 -10.87 8.61 17.22
CA TYR A 239 -10.76 8.03 18.56
C TYR A 239 -11.58 6.75 18.74
N GLN A 240 -12.67 6.59 18.00
CA GLN A 240 -13.34 5.28 17.86
C GLN A 240 -12.42 4.24 17.21
N LYS A 241 -11.58 4.66 16.26
CA LYS A 241 -10.60 3.78 15.59
C LYS A 241 -9.33 3.55 16.42
N MET A 242 -9.01 4.42 17.38
CA MET A 242 -7.85 4.29 18.27
C MET A 242 -8.23 4.48 19.75
N PRO A 243 -8.90 3.48 20.39
CA PRO A 243 -9.41 3.60 21.77
C PRO A 243 -8.33 3.87 22.81
N PHE A 244 -7.11 3.37 22.58
CA PHE A 244 -5.97 3.59 23.48
C PHE A 244 -5.49 5.05 23.47
N GLN A 245 -5.45 5.69 22.29
CA GLN A 245 -5.09 7.10 22.21
C GLN A 245 -6.15 7.99 22.87
N TYR A 246 -7.43 7.62 22.75
CA TYR A 246 -8.51 8.26 23.49
C TYR A 246 -8.27 8.19 25.00
N GLU A 247 -7.97 7.03 25.57
CA GLU A 247 -7.69 6.90 27.00
C GLU A 247 -6.48 7.71 27.46
N THR A 248 -5.44 7.78 26.62
CA THR A 248 -4.22 8.54 26.90
C THR A 248 -4.44 10.06 26.80
N GLN A 249 -5.36 10.50 25.95
CA GLN A 249 -5.59 11.92 25.62
C GLN A 249 -6.94 12.45 26.13
N LYS A 250 -7.70 11.66 26.89
CA LYS A 250 -9.05 12.00 27.37
C LYS A 250 -9.11 13.33 28.12
N GLN A 251 -8.05 13.68 28.86
CA GLN A 251 -7.98 14.97 29.57
C GLN A 251 -7.91 16.14 28.58
N GLN A 252 -7.10 16.03 27.52
CA GLN A 252 -7.00 17.08 26.50
C GLN A 252 -8.29 17.21 25.68
N ILE A 253 -8.94 16.09 25.36
CA ILE A 253 -10.25 16.06 24.69
C ILE A 253 -11.32 16.71 25.58
N PHE A 254 -11.32 16.42 26.88
CA PHE A 254 -12.22 17.02 27.84
C PHE A 254 -12.04 18.55 27.90
N PHE A 255 -10.80 19.03 28.05
CA PHE A 255 -10.50 20.47 28.06
C PHE A 255 -10.93 21.17 26.76
N LEU A 256 -10.79 20.51 25.61
CA LEU A 256 -11.27 21.00 24.33
C LEU A 256 -12.78 21.12 24.23
N SER A 257 -13.50 20.12 24.73
CA SER A 257 -14.96 20.14 24.78
C SER A 257 -15.46 21.25 25.72
N GLU A 258 -14.77 21.48 26.83
CA GLU A 258 -15.10 22.51 27.81
C GLU A 258 -14.80 23.92 27.28
N THR A 259 -13.65 24.13 26.63
CA THR A 259 -13.34 25.42 25.98
C THR A 259 -14.28 25.73 24.81
N SER A 260 -14.66 24.74 24.02
CA SER A 260 -15.62 24.92 22.93
C SER A 260 -17.03 25.21 23.46
N TYR A 261 -17.44 24.57 24.57
CA TYR A 261 -18.71 24.84 25.24
C TYR A 261 -18.76 26.23 25.88
N ILE A 262 -17.69 26.64 26.57
CA ILE A 262 -17.56 27.99 27.15
C ILE A 262 -17.59 29.05 26.03
N ALA A 263 -16.87 28.82 24.92
CA ALA A 263 -16.92 29.74 23.78
C ALA A 263 -18.32 29.83 23.16
N HIS A 264 -19.10 28.74 23.14
CA HIS A 264 -20.45 28.70 22.59
C HIS A 264 -21.53 29.29 23.55
N VAL A 265 -21.26 29.33 24.86
CA VAL A 265 -22.17 29.91 25.87
C VAL A 265 -21.92 31.41 26.10
N PHE A 266 -20.70 31.88 25.84
CA PHE A 266 -20.28 33.27 26.05
C PHE A 266 -20.02 34.08 24.74
N SER A 267 -20.37 33.53 23.57
CA SER A 267 -20.50 34.26 22.28
C SER A 267 -21.95 34.40 21.86
#